data_AF-A0A6A3HEY3-F1
#
_entry.id   AF-A0A6A3HEY3-F1
#
_cell.length_a   1.000
_cell.length_b   1.000
_cell.length_c   1.000
_cell.angle_alpha   90.00
_cell.angle_beta   90.00
_cell.angle_gamma   90.00
#
_symmetry.space_group_name_H-M   'P 1'
#
loop_
_entity.id
_entity.type
_entity.pdbx_description
1 polymer ?
#
loop_
_entity_poly.entity_id
_entity_poly.type
_entity_poly.pdbx_seq_one_letter_code
_entity_poly.pdbx_strand_id
1 'polypeptide(L)'
;MLHLWPWVVQDMASLGAKILFPKFCMSRTYFHVSTRQLQLVLLKVALLVGVELHTATDFKAIVPPQLSPVSGISPYTIKVKPKISELEFTAVLGASGTNNALAEPVGIERFVFCQKESLGVVCYCGVGKRRRRRRRCRRRCRFLD
;
A
#
# COMPACT_ATOMS: atom_id res chain seq x y z
N MET A 1 1.39 -10.18 -8.42
CA MET A 1 0.74 -9.57 -9.61
C MET A 1 -0.70 -9.29 -9.24
N LEU A 2 -1.21 -8.09 -9.50
CA LEU A 2 -2.60 -7.74 -9.24
C LEU A 2 -3.38 -7.84 -10.55
N HIS A 3 -4.56 -8.46 -10.49
CA HIS A 3 -5.53 -8.43 -11.58
C HIS A 3 -6.43 -7.20 -11.39
N LEU A 4 -6.49 -6.33 -12.38
CA LEU A 4 -7.32 -5.13 -12.36
C LEU A 4 -8.64 -5.40 -13.07
N TRP A 5 -9.72 -4.91 -12.49
CA TRP A 5 -11.03 -4.93 -13.13
C TRP A 5 -11.11 -3.80 -14.17
N PRO A 6 -11.92 -3.93 -15.24
CA PRO A 6 -11.97 -2.95 -16.32
C PRO A 6 -12.23 -1.50 -15.89
N TRP A 7 -13.10 -1.28 -14.89
CA TRP A 7 -13.36 0.08 -14.37
C TRP A 7 -12.15 0.69 -13.67
N VAL A 8 -11.37 -0.11 -12.93
CA VAL A 8 -10.13 0.38 -12.28
C VAL A 8 -9.12 0.81 -13.35
N VAL A 9 -9.08 0.12 -14.49
CA VAL A 9 -8.23 0.51 -15.61
C VAL A 9 -8.67 1.84 -16.21
N GLN A 10 -9.98 2.05 -16.31
CA GLN A 10 -10.55 3.32 -16.77
C GLN A 10 -10.23 4.47 -15.80
N ASP A 11 -10.36 4.26 -14.50
CA ASP A 11 -10.00 5.25 -13.47
C ASP A 11 -8.52 5.59 -13.48
N MET A 12 -7.65 4.58 -13.64
CA MET A 12 -6.21 4.83 -13.78
C MET A 12 -5.89 5.60 -15.07
N ALA A 13 -6.62 5.35 -16.15
CA ALA A 13 -6.45 6.09 -17.39
C ALA A 13 -6.88 7.55 -17.26
N SER A 14 -8.00 7.83 -16.56
CA SER A 14 -8.47 9.21 -16.31
C SER A 14 -7.53 9.99 -15.39
N LEU A 15 -6.88 9.31 -14.44
CA LEU A 15 -5.78 9.87 -13.61
C LEU A 15 -4.46 10.09 -14.37
N GLY A 16 -4.40 9.78 -15.68
CA GLY A 16 -3.21 10.00 -16.50
C GLY A 16 -2.12 8.94 -16.33
N ALA A 17 -2.44 7.73 -15.85
CA ALA A 17 -1.46 6.65 -15.68
C ALA A 17 -0.72 6.28 -16.97
N LYS A 18 -1.37 6.44 -18.13
CA LYS A 18 -0.78 6.19 -19.44
C LYS A 18 0.35 7.17 -19.78
N ILE A 19 0.28 8.39 -19.25
CA ILE A 19 1.30 9.44 -19.42
C ILE A 19 2.49 9.16 -18.50
N LEU A 20 2.21 8.88 -17.23
CA LEU A 20 3.23 8.61 -16.21
C LEU A 20 3.94 7.26 -16.40
N PHE A 21 3.26 6.31 -17.06
CA PHE A 21 3.75 4.96 -17.28
C PHE A 21 3.26 4.41 -18.64
N PRO A 22 4.00 4.63 -19.73
CA PRO A 22 3.58 4.22 -21.08
C PRO A 22 3.39 2.71 -21.26
N LYS A 23 4.02 1.90 -20.39
CA LYS A 23 3.89 0.43 -20.36
C LYS A 23 2.70 -0.07 -19.54
N PHE A 24 1.91 0.84 -18.97
CA PHE A 24 0.73 0.48 -18.20
C PHE A 24 -0.35 -0.11 -19.12
N CYS A 25 -0.79 -1.32 -18.81
CA CYS A 25 -1.89 -2.00 -19.51
C CYS A 25 -1.75 -2.02 -21.05
N MET A 26 -0.54 -2.28 -21.58
CA MET A 26 -0.32 -2.35 -23.04
C MET A 26 -1.05 -3.51 -23.74
N SER A 27 -1.42 -4.56 -23.02
CA SER A 27 -2.12 -5.71 -23.59
C SER A 27 -3.61 -5.68 -23.22
N ARG A 28 -4.47 -5.71 -24.24
CA ARG A 28 -5.95 -5.63 -24.14
C ARG A 28 -6.59 -6.84 -23.44
N THR A 29 -5.85 -7.95 -23.28
CA THR A 29 -6.39 -9.25 -22.86
C THR A 29 -6.16 -9.59 -21.39
N TYR A 30 -5.18 -8.98 -20.72
CA TYR A 30 -4.90 -9.25 -19.31
C TYR A 30 -4.39 -8.00 -18.59
N PHE A 31 -5.25 -7.37 -17.80
CA PHE A 31 -4.89 -6.20 -16.98
C PHE A 31 -4.14 -6.62 -15.72
N HIS A 32 -2.88 -7.01 -15.90
CA HIS A 32 -1.99 -7.29 -14.79
C HIS A 32 -1.00 -6.15 -14.58
N VAL A 33 -0.90 -5.71 -13.33
CA VAL A 33 0.10 -4.73 -12.90
C VAL A 33 0.84 -5.26 -11.68
N SER A 34 2.14 -4.95 -11.59
CA SER A 34 2.85 -5.21 -10.34
C SER A 34 2.40 -4.21 -9.28
N THR A 35 2.26 -4.66 -8.03
CA THR A 35 1.85 -3.78 -6.92
C THR A 35 2.76 -2.56 -6.78
N ARG A 36 4.08 -2.75 -6.97
CA ARG A 36 5.06 -1.66 -6.96
C ARG A 36 4.82 -0.62 -8.05
N GLN A 37 4.50 -1.06 -9.28
CA GLN A 37 4.20 -0.11 -10.37
C GLN A 37 2.94 0.68 -10.07
N LEU A 38 1.89 0.03 -9.57
CA LEU A 38 0.65 0.71 -9.20
C LEU A 38 0.89 1.75 -8.10
N GLN A 39 1.64 1.39 -7.05
CA GLN A 39 2.02 2.30 -5.98
C GLN A 39 2.80 3.52 -6.49
N LEU A 40 3.76 3.31 -7.40
CA LEU A 40 4.55 4.41 -7.96
C LEU A 40 3.72 5.36 -8.84
N VAL A 41 2.76 4.83 -9.60
CA VAL A 41 1.87 5.67 -10.41
C VAL A 41 0.99 6.53 -9.50
N LEU A 42 0.32 5.92 -8.51
CA LEU A 42 -0.53 6.66 -7.58
C LEU A 42 0.27 7.66 -6.75
N LEU A 43 1.50 7.32 -6.35
CA LEU A 43 2.40 8.23 -5.65
C LEU A 43 2.73 9.46 -6.51
N LYS A 44 3.08 9.26 -7.79
CA LYS A 44 3.32 10.38 -8.70
C LYS A 44 2.10 11.29 -8.86
N VAL A 45 0.91 10.70 -8.99
CA VAL A 45 -0.34 11.46 -9.07
C VAL A 45 -0.59 12.24 -7.78
N ALA A 46 -0.42 11.62 -6.61
CA ALA A 46 -0.60 12.28 -5.32
C ALA A 46 0.33 13.49 -5.15
N LEU A 47 1.61 13.34 -5.55
CA LEU A 47 2.58 14.44 -5.52
C LEU A 47 2.20 15.58 -6.49
N LEU A 48 1.63 15.27 -7.66
CA LEU A 48 1.15 16.28 -8.61
C LEU A 48 -0.06 17.06 -8.09
N VAL A 49 -0.92 16.42 -7.29
CA VAL A 49 -2.08 17.07 -6.65
C VAL A 49 -1.66 17.90 -5.42
N GLY A 50 -0.43 17.76 -4.95
CA GLY A 50 0.08 18.47 -3.77
C GLY A 50 -0.18 17.77 -2.45
N VAL A 51 -0.37 16.45 -2.46
CA VAL A 51 -0.48 15.65 -1.23
C VAL A 51 0.88 15.61 -0.52
N GLU A 52 0.92 16.03 0.74
CA GLU A 52 2.10 15.92 1.59
C GLU A 52 2.34 14.46 1.98
N LEU A 53 3.56 13.99 1.74
CA LEU A 53 3.93 12.59 1.96
C LEU A 53 5.10 12.49 2.93
N HIS A 54 4.84 11.90 4.08
CA HIS A 54 5.88 11.54 5.05
C HIS A 54 6.22 10.05 4.92
N THR A 55 7.45 9.74 4.54
CA THR A 55 7.96 8.36 4.48
C THR A 55 8.63 7.95 5.78
N ALA A 56 8.65 6.64 6.07
CA ALA A 56 9.31 6.07 7.24
C ALA A 56 8.75 6.59 8.59
N THR A 57 7.47 6.98 8.59
CA THR A 57 6.75 7.38 9.80
C THR A 57 5.69 6.35 10.14
N ASP A 58 5.74 5.86 11.39
CA ASP A 58 4.76 4.94 11.92
C ASP A 58 3.66 5.70 12.64
N PHE A 59 2.41 5.45 12.24
CA PHE A 59 1.23 5.84 13.00
C PHE A 59 1.10 4.96 14.26
N LYS A 60 0.94 5.58 15.44
CA LYS A 60 0.77 4.85 16.71
C LYS A 60 -0.66 4.95 17.25
N ALA A 61 -1.20 6.15 17.39
CA ALA A 61 -2.53 6.35 17.97
C ALA A 61 -3.10 7.74 17.63
N ILE A 62 -4.44 7.85 17.71
CA ILE A 62 -5.13 9.15 17.73
C ILE A 62 -5.15 9.64 19.18
N VAL A 63 -4.89 10.93 19.39
CA VAL A 63 -5.02 11.62 20.67
C VAL A 63 -6.34 12.39 20.65
N PRO A 64 -7.32 12.02 21.49
CA PRO A 64 -8.57 12.74 21.56
C PRO A 64 -8.38 14.10 22.22
N PRO A 65 -9.25 15.08 21.90
CA PRO A 65 -9.24 16.41 22.49
C PRO A 65 -9.29 16.31 24.02
N GLN A 66 -8.29 16.87 24.70
CA GLN A 66 -8.26 16.97 26.15
C GLN A 66 -8.59 18.41 26.57
N LEU A 67 -9.32 18.55 27.68
CA LEU A 67 -9.59 19.86 28.28
C LEU A 67 -8.34 20.31 29.03
N SER A 68 -7.65 21.31 28.50
CA SER A 68 -6.48 21.89 29.15
C SER A 68 -6.88 23.15 29.94
N PRO A 69 -6.35 23.37 31.16
CA PRO A 69 -6.71 24.52 31.98
C PRO A 69 -6.19 25.86 31.43
N VAL A 70 -5.33 25.85 30.41
CA VAL A 70 -4.62 27.04 29.90
C VAL A 70 -5.16 27.51 28.53
N SER A 71 -5.66 26.63 27.68
CA SER A 71 -5.99 26.98 26.28
C SER A 71 -7.29 26.36 25.73
N GLY A 72 -8.21 25.93 26.60
CA GLY A 72 -9.48 25.34 26.16
C GLY A 72 -9.35 23.88 25.67
N ILE A 73 -10.29 23.47 24.80
CA ILE A 73 -10.34 22.12 24.21
C ILE A 73 -9.26 21.99 23.14
N SER A 74 -8.25 21.15 23.38
CA SER A 74 -7.24 20.83 22.36
C SER A 74 -7.87 20.06 21.18
N PRO A 75 -7.39 20.24 19.95
CA PRO A 75 -7.90 19.55 18.76
C PRO A 75 -7.43 18.09 18.67
N TYR A 76 -8.05 17.29 17.80
CA TYR A 76 -7.60 15.92 17.52
C TYR A 76 -6.20 15.94 16.89
N THR A 77 -5.28 15.20 17.52
CA THR A 77 -3.88 15.10 17.09
C THR A 77 -3.50 13.64 16.89
N ILE A 78 -2.47 13.37 16.10
CA ILE A 78 -1.94 12.00 15.90
C ILE A 78 -0.57 11.81 16.56
N LYS A 79 -0.36 10.64 17.17
CA LYS A 79 0.95 10.19 17.65
C LYS A 79 1.65 9.41 16.55
N VAL A 80 2.74 9.97 16.04
CA VAL A 80 3.60 9.37 15.01
C VAL A 80 5.05 9.25 15.49
N LYS A 81 5.78 8.27 14.96
CA LYS A 81 7.23 8.12 15.18
C LYS A 81 7.97 8.03 13.83
N PRO A 82 8.99 8.87 13.55
CA PRO A 82 9.40 10.09 14.27
C PRO A 82 8.27 11.15 14.35
N LYS A 83 8.37 12.08 15.31
CA LYS A 83 7.36 13.13 15.53
C LYS A 83 7.34 14.07 14.32
N ILE A 84 6.17 14.19 13.69
CA ILE A 84 5.88 15.20 12.66
C ILE A 84 5.37 16.46 13.38
N SER A 85 5.38 17.61 12.70
CA SER A 85 4.80 18.87 13.18
C SER A 85 3.41 18.67 13.77
N GLU A 86 3.09 19.44 14.82
CA GLU A 86 1.78 19.41 15.47
C GLU A 86 0.75 19.93 14.47
N LEU A 87 -0.07 19.00 13.98
CA LEU A 87 -1.10 19.21 12.97
C LEU A 87 -2.44 18.77 13.56
N GLU A 88 -3.46 19.58 13.29
CA GLU A 88 -4.83 19.30 13.66
C GLU A 88 -5.51 18.49 12.53
N PHE A 89 -6.21 17.41 12.89
CA PHE A 89 -6.86 16.55 11.91
C PHE A 89 -8.35 16.39 12.22
N THR A 90 -9.21 16.63 11.23
CA THR A 90 -10.67 16.41 11.35
C THR A 90 -11.07 14.98 10.97
N ALA A 91 -10.33 14.34 10.06
CA ALA A 91 -10.61 13.01 9.57
C ALA A 91 -9.31 12.19 9.45
N VAL A 92 -9.37 10.92 9.83
CA VAL A 92 -8.26 9.98 9.71
C VAL A 92 -8.72 8.76 8.93
N LEU A 93 -7.98 8.41 7.88
CA LEU A 93 -8.25 7.27 7.01
C LEU A 93 -7.19 6.19 7.20
N GLY A 94 -7.61 4.98 7.56
CA GLY A 94 -6.72 3.84 7.73
C GLY A 94 -6.54 3.04 6.44
N ALA A 95 -5.34 3.09 5.85
CA ALA A 95 -4.96 2.29 4.68
C ALA A 95 -3.73 1.38 4.96
N SER A 96 -3.57 0.90 6.21
CA SER A 96 -2.39 0.15 6.69
C SER A 96 -2.46 -1.37 6.41
N GLY A 97 -3.47 -1.83 5.66
CA GLY A 97 -3.63 -3.23 5.29
C GLY A 97 -4.10 -4.11 6.46
N THR A 98 -3.34 -5.15 6.80
CA THR A 98 -3.68 -6.05 7.92
C THR A 98 -3.29 -5.49 9.28
N ASN A 99 -2.36 -4.53 9.31
CA ASN A 99 -1.79 -3.96 10.53
C ASN A 99 -2.51 -2.65 10.85
N ASN A 100 -3.71 -2.75 11.43
CA ASN A 100 -4.58 -1.60 11.66
C ASN A 100 -4.49 -1.10 13.10
N ALA A 101 -3.55 -0.19 13.36
CA ALA A 101 -3.44 0.52 14.65
C ALA A 101 -4.66 1.43 14.95
N LEU A 102 -5.48 1.70 13.94
CA LEU A 102 -6.69 2.52 14.06
C LEU A 102 -7.95 1.74 14.46
N ALA A 103 -7.95 0.40 14.33
CA ALA A 103 -9.16 -0.38 14.54
C ALA A 103 -9.59 -0.40 16.01
N GLU A 104 -8.63 -0.66 16.92
CA GLU A 104 -8.89 -0.70 18.36
C GLU A 104 -9.47 0.60 18.94
N PRO A 105 -8.85 1.79 18.73
CA PRO A 105 -9.36 3.03 19.33
C PRO A 105 -10.72 3.47 18.77
N VAL A 106 -11.15 2.96 17.61
CA VAL A 106 -12.44 3.27 16.98
C VAL A 106 -13.48 2.18 17.27
N GLY A 107 -13.11 1.08 17.95
CA GLY A 107 -14.01 -0.03 18.25
C GLY A 107 -14.38 -0.85 17.01
N ILE A 108 -13.52 -0.88 15.98
CA ILE A 108 -13.72 -1.70 14.79
C ILE A 108 -13.25 -3.12 15.08
N GLU A 109 -14.21 -4.02 15.30
CA GLU A 109 -13.91 -5.43 15.51
C GLU A 109 -13.50 -6.11 14.19
N ARG A 110 -12.39 -6.85 14.25
CA ARG A 110 -11.94 -7.67 13.13
C ARG A 110 -12.55 -9.07 13.25
N PHE A 111 -13.47 -9.40 12.37
CA PHE A 111 -13.90 -10.78 12.21
C PHE A 111 -12.84 -11.57 11.41
N VAL A 112 -12.41 -12.71 11.94
CA VAL A 112 -11.52 -13.63 11.22
C VAL A 112 -12.34 -14.85 10.84
N PHE A 113 -12.43 -15.10 9.53
CA PHE A 113 -13.13 -16.24 8.99
C PHE A 113 -12.13 -17.26 8.45
N CYS A 114 -12.17 -18.48 8.98
CA CYS A 114 -11.36 -19.60 8.52
C CYS A 114 -12.24 -20.86 8.46
N GLN A 115 -12.56 -21.34 7.26
CA GLN A 115 -13.31 -22.59 7.08
C GLN A 115 -12.38 -23.81 7.00
N LYS A 116 -11.26 -23.67 6.27
CA LYS A 116 -10.30 -24.73 6.01
C LYS A 116 -8.91 -24.14 5.94
N GLU A 117 -7.92 -24.93 6.36
CA GLU A 117 -6.52 -24.58 6.20
C GLU A 117 -6.18 -24.41 4.72
N SER A 118 -5.44 -23.36 4.40
CA SER A 118 -4.98 -23.11 3.03
C SER A 118 -3.57 -22.53 3.05
N LEU A 119 -2.75 -22.98 2.09
CA LEU A 119 -1.38 -22.52 1.93
C LEU A 119 -1.22 -21.87 0.56
N GLY A 120 -0.97 -20.57 0.54
CA GLY A 120 -0.64 -19.82 -0.67
C GLY A 120 0.86 -19.67 -0.84
N VAL A 121 1.40 -20.10 -1.98
CA VAL A 121 2.82 -19.91 -2.32
C VAL A 121 2.93 -18.94 -3.50
N VAL A 122 3.71 -17.87 -3.33
CA VAL A 122 3.97 -16.88 -4.38
C VAL A 122 5.45 -16.92 -4.77
N CYS A 123 5.73 -17.27 -6.02
CA CYS A 123 7.09 -17.37 -6.56
C CYS A 123 7.34 -16.28 -7.62
N TYR A 124 8.50 -15.62 -7.54
CA TYR A 124 8.96 -14.68 -8.57
C TYR A 124 10.16 -15.29 -9.30
N CYS A 125 9.95 -15.75 -10.53
CA CYS A 125 11.03 -16.23 -11.37
C CYS A 125 11.63 -15.08 -12.18
N GLY A 126 12.93 -14.82 -12.01
CA GLY A 126 13.64 -13.84 -12.82
C GLY A 126 13.62 -14.23 -14.29
N VAL A 127 12.93 -13.45 -15.12
CA VAL A 127 12.97 -13.59 -16.58
C VAL A 127 14.29 -13.00 -17.06
N GLY A 128 15.38 -13.76 -16.90
CA GLY A 128 16.65 -13.43 -17.53
C GLY A 128 16.46 -13.46 -19.04
N LYS A 129 16.77 -12.35 -19.73
CA LYS A 129 16.93 -12.38 -21.19
C LYS A 129 17.93 -13.49 -21.51
N ARG A 130 17.45 -14.61 -22.06
CA ARG A 130 18.29 -15.71 -22.54
C ARG A 130 19.23 -15.16 -23.61
N ARG A 131 20.44 -14.71 -23.24
CA ARG A 131 21.59 -14.94 -24.09
C ARG A 131 21.81 -16.45 -24.09
N ARG A 132 21.60 -17.07 -25.25
CA ARG A 132 21.88 -18.49 -25.51
C ARG A 132 23.29 -18.83 -25.04
N ARG A 133 23.44 -19.34 -23.82
CA ARG A 133 24.50 -20.29 -23.47
C ARG A 133 23.89 -21.38 -22.61
N ARG A 134 23.72 -22.55 -23.22
CA ARG A 134 23.47 -23.83 -22.55
C ARG A 134 24.49 -23.99 -21.42
N ARG A 135 24.07 -23.88 -20.17
CA ARG A 135 24.69 -24.63 -19.06
C ARG A 135 23.58 -25.08 -18.12
N ARG A 136 23.49 -26.40 -17.95
CA ARG A 136 22.66 -27.11 -16.98
C ARG A 136 22.80 -26.43 -15.62
N CYS A 137 21.76 -25.74 -15.16
CA CYS A 137 21.69 -25.31 -13.78
C CYS A 137 21.17 -26.49 -12.96
N ARG A 138 22.07 -27.21 -12.29
CA ARG A 138 21.73 -28.24 -11.30
C ARG A 138 20.89 -27.57 -10.22
N ARG A 139 19.68 -28.09 -10.02
CA ARG A 139 18.82 -27.78 -8.89
C ARG A 139 19.59 -28.01 -7.59
N ARG A 140 19.72 -26.98 -6.75
CA ARG A 140 19.93 -27.14 -5.32
C ARG A 140 18.71 -26.54 -4.63
N CYS A 141 17.66 -27.34 -4.51
CA CYS A 141 16.66 -27.10 -3.48
C CYS A 141 17.34 -27.47 -2.17
N ARG A 142 17.61 -26.48 -1.31
CA ARG A 142 17.75 -26.78 0.11
C ARG A 142 16.34 -26.66 0.69
N PHE A 143 15.80 -27.79 1.12
CA PHE A 143 14.78 -27.80 2.17
C PHE A 143 15.46 -27.27 3.43
N LEU A 144 14.81 -26.33 4.10
CA LEU A 144 15.09 -26.00 5.49
C LEU A 144 14.06 -26.81 6.28
N ASP A 145 14.58 -27.69 7.15
CA ASP A 145 13.81 -28.36 8.21
C ASP A 145 13.22 -27.33 9.19
#